data_AF-X1V2C7-F1
#
_entry.id   AF-X1V2C7-F1
#
_cell.length_a   1.000
_cell.length_b   1.000
_cell.length_c   1.000
_cell.angle_alpha   90.00
_cell.angle_beta   90.00
_cell.angle_gamma   90.00
#
_symmetry.space_group_name_H-M   'P 1'
#
loop_
_entity.id
_entity.type
_entity.pdbx_description
1 polymer ?
#
loop_
_entity_poly.entity_id
_entity_poly.type
_entity_poly.pdbx_seq_one_letter_code
_entity_poly.pdbx_strand_id
1 'polypeptide(L)'
;AKNIEKFEGTEIKAGKLDITFYRDDIGQNIKPNARITDISFDIEGKNVILVDDVLYTGRTVRAALDAIIDFGRPRSIQLVVLIDRGHREFPIRADYVGKNLPTSITESVEVKLKETDGMDRVTVVEKG
;
A
#
# COMPACT_ATOMS: atom_id res chain seq x y z
N ALA A 1 -9.01 8.90 -5.70
CA ALA A 1 -10.17 9.76 -5.43
C ALA A 1 -10.62 10.51 -6.68
N LYS A 2 -9.91 11.57 -7.13
CA LYS A 2 -10.33 12.42 -8.26
C LYS A 2 -10.70 11.67 -9.55
N ASN A 3 -9.90 10.68 -9.94
CA ASN A 3 -10.21 9.89 -11.13
C ASN A 3 -11.49 9.05 -10.96
N ILE A 4 -11.70 8.46 -9.79
CA ILE A 4 -12.92 7.68 -9.49
C ILE A 4 -14.15 8.60 -9.56
N GLU A 5 -14.09 9.78 -8.94
CA GLU A 5 -15.17 10.76 -9.03
C GLU A 5 -15.45 11.19 -10.48
N LYS A 6 -14.40 11.43 -11.28
CA LYS A 6 -14.54 11.79 -12.69
C LYS A 6 -15.25 10.71 -13.52
N PHE A 7 -14.98 9.43 -13.26
CA PHE A 7 -15.53 8.33 -14.05
C PHE A 7 -16.88 7.85 -13.52
N GLU A 8 -17.07 7.80 -12.21
CA GLU A 8 -18.22 7.20 -11.54
C GLU A 8 -19.19 8.23 -10.93
N GLY A 9 -18.87 9.52 -11.00
CA GLY A 9 -19.65 10.59 -10.38
C GLY A 9 -19.74 10.51 -8.85
N THR A 10 -18.90 9.68 -8.23
CA THR A 10 -18.95 9.39 -6.79
C THR A 10 -17.70 9.89 -6.10
N GLU A 11 -17.88 10.81 -5.15
CA GLU A 11 -16.80 11.27 -4.30
C GLU A 11 -16.42 10.17 -3.29
N ILE A 12 -15.11 9.91 -3.17
CA ILE A 12 -14.58 9.00 -2.17
C ILE A 12 -13.62 9.74 -1.23
N LYS A 13 -13.74 9.46 0.06
CA LYS A 13 -12.80 9.96 1.06
C LYS A 13 -11.48 9.20 0.95
N ALA A 14 -10.38 9.92 0.87
CA ALA A 14 -9.04 9.35 0.77
C ALA A 14 -8.11 10.03 1.77
N GLY A 15 -7.27 9.24 2.41
CA GLY A 15 -6.31 9.67 3.42
C GLY A 15 -4.97 8.98 3.25
N LYS A 16 -4.00 9.32 4.10
CA LYS A 16 -2.67 8.72 4.17
C LYS A 16 -2.49 8.06 5.52
N LEU A 17 -1.95 6.85 5.56
CA LEU A 17 -1.66 6.12 6.79
C LEU A 17 -0.15 5.97 6.93
N ASP A 18 0.44 6.59 7.96
CA ASP A 18 1.81 6.28 8.33
C ASP A 18 1.85 5.01 9.18
N ILE A 19 2.58 4.02 8.68
CA ILE A 19 2.73 2.71 9.31
C ILE A 19 4.10 2.56 9.99
N THR A 20 4.93 3.62 9.97
CA THR A 20 6.34 3.56 10.36
C THR A 20 6.53 2.85 11.70
N PHE A 21 5.74 3.18 12.72
CA PHE A 21 5.86 2.60 14.07
C PHE A 21 5.13 1.26 14.28
N TYR A 22 4.40 0.78 13.28
CA TYR A 22 3.70 -0.52 13.30
C TYR A 22 4.49 -1.63 12.62
N ARG A 23 5.58 -1.28 11.93
CA ARG A 23 6.45 -2.23 11.26
C ARG A 23 7.27 -3.03 12.28
N ASP A 24 7.36 -4.34 12.08
CA ASP A 24 8.10 -5.24 12.96
C ASP A 24 9.60 -5.30 12.66
N ASP A 25 10.02 -4.66 11.56
CA ASP A 25 11.39 -4.62 11.04
C ASP A 25 12.06 -3.23 11.17
N ILE A 26 11.48 -2.34 11.98
CA ILE A 26 12.08 -1.02 12.34
C ILE A 26 13.44 -1.24 13.01
N GLY A 27 14.44 -0.44 12.62
CA GLY A 27 15.78 -0.45 13.20
C GLY A 27 16.69 -1.56 12.67
N GLN A 28 16.16 -2.57 12.00
CA GLN A 28 16.95 -3.57 11.27
C GLN A 28 17.09 -3.15 9.80
N ASN A 29 15.97 -3.11 9.08
CA ASN A 29 15.96 -2.89 7.63
C ASN A 29 15.42 -1.50 7.26
N ILE A 30 14.84 -0.78 8.22
CA ILE A 30 14.17 0.50 8.00
C ILE A 30 14.63 1.51 9.04
N LYS A 31 15.08 2.66 8.55
CA LYS A 31 15.31 3.81 9.40
C LYS A 31 13.94 4.42 9.76
N PRO A 32 13.65 4.65 11.05
CA PRO A 32 12.39 5.27 11.44
C PRO A 32 12.33 6.68 10.84
N ASN A 33 11.46 6.86 9.86
CA ASN A 33 11.18 8.14 9.25
C ASN A 33 9.67 8.35 9.25
N ALA A 34 9.18 8.81 10.40
CA ALA A 34 7.75 9.02 10.61
C ALA A 34 7.20 10.00 9.58
N ARG A 35 6.08 9.62 8.96
CA ARG A 35 5.32 10.48 8.06
C ARG A 35 4.04 10.92 8.76
N ILE A 36 3.38 11.91 8.17
CA ILE A 36 2.11 12.39 8.71
C ILE A 36 1.01 11.44 8.26
N THR A 37 0.35 10.79 9.23
CA THR A 37 -0.97 10.17 9.02
C THR A 37 -2.01 11.28 8.83
N ASP A 38 -2.79 11.17 7.77
CA ASP A 38 -3.86 12.09 7.40
C ASP A 38 -5.13 11.27 7.11
N ILE A 39 -5.89 10.99 8.17
CA ILE A 39 -7.20 10.36 8.11
C ILE A 39 -8.15 11.26 8.90
N SER A 40 -8.71 12.25 8.21
CA SER A 40 -9.59 13.28 8.79
C SER A 40 -11.08 12.90 8.72
N PHE A 41 -11.38 11.61 8.55
CA PHE A 41 -12.74 11.10 8.39
C PHE A 41 -12.92 9.79 9.16
N ASP A 42 -14.16 9.56 9.59
CA ASP A 42 -14.56 8.34 10.28
C ASP A 42 -14.56 7.12 9.34
N ILE A 43 -13.96 6.03 9.81
CA ILE A 43 -13.88 4.74 9.13
C ILE A 43 -14.80 3.67 9.77
N GLU A 44 -15.47 3.99 10.88
CA GLU A 44 -16.36 3.07 11.59
C GLU A 44 -17.45 2.51 10.67
N GLY A 45 -17.53 1.19 10.60
CA GLY A 45 -18.48 0.47 9.75
C GLY A 45 -18.34 0.76 8.25
N LYS A 46 -17.23 1.37 7.79
CA LYS A 46 -16.98 1.63 6.37
C LYS A 46 -16.23 0.48 5.70
N ASN A 47 -16.33 0.40 4.38
CA ASN A 47 -15.44 -0.45 3.58
C ASN A 47 -14.18 0.37 3.29
N VAL A 48 -13.04 -0.07 3.81
CA VAL A 48 -11.75 0.60 3.65
C VAL A 48 -10.94 -0.13 2.60
N ILE A 49 -10.29 0.61 1.71
CA ILE A 49 -9.39 0.06 0.71
C ILE A 49 -7.99 0.61 1.01
N LEU A 50 -7.08 -0.28 1.40
CA LEU A 50 -5.65 0.00 1.46
C LEU A 50 -5.09 -0.02 0.04
N VAL A 51 -4.25 0.96 -0.28
CA VAL A 51 -3.63 1.09 -1.60
C VAL A 51 -2.11 1.15 -1.41
N ASP A 52 -1.40 0.25 -2.09
CA ASP A 52 0.07 0.22 -2.09
C ASP A 52 0.60 0.07 -3.52
N ASP A 53 1.84 0.45 -3.77
CA ASP A 53 2.43 0.34 -5.10
C ASP A 53 2.84 -1.10 -5.43
N VAL A 54 3.57 -1.75 -4.52
CA VAL A 54 4.15 -3.08 -4.72
C VAL A 54 3.88 -3.98 -3.52
N LEU A 55 3.15 -5.08 -3.75
CA LEU A 55 3.03 -6.15 -2.76
C LEU A 55 4.19 -7.13 -2.86
N TYR A 56 5.04 -7.14 -1.82
CA TYR A 56 6.18 -8.06 -1.66
C TYR A 56 5.95 -9.06 -0.52
N THR A 57 6.68 -8.96 0.59
CA THR A 57 6.57 -9.89 1.74
C THR A 57 5.23 -9.79 2.48
N GLY A 58 4.54 -8.66 2.36
CA GLY A 58 3.30 -8.37 3.08
C GLY A 58 3.47 -7.63 4.40
N ARG A 59 4.71 -7.37 4.85
CA ARG A 59 4.99 -6.65 6.12
C ARG A 59 4.39 -5.24 6.17
N THR A 60 4.50 -4.49 5.08
CA THR A 60 3.91 -3.15 4.93
C THR A 60 2.40 -3.19 5.15
N VAL A 61 1.70 -4.12 4.49
CA VAL A 61 0.24 -4.27 4.63
C VAL A 61 -0.15 -4.76 6.02
N ARG A 62 0.60 -5.72 6.59
CA ARG A 62 0.38 -6.17 7.97
C ARG A 62 0.44 -5.01 8.96
N ALA A 63 1.45 -4.15 8.85
CA ALA A 63 1.57 -2.95 9.67
C ALA A 63 0.43 -1.94 9.41
N ALA A 64 -0.02 -1.81 8.16
CA ALA A 64 -1.19 -0.98 7.82
C ALA A 64 -2.49 -1.50 8.43
N LEU A 65 -2.68 -2.83 8.47
CA LEU A 65 -3.83 -3.47 9.11
C LEU A 65 -3.85 -3.24 10.62
N ASP A 66 -2.68 -3.23 11.28
CA ASP A 66 -2.62 -2.88 12.70
C ASP A 66 -2.93 -1.39 12.90
N ALA A 67 -2.28 -0.53 12.11
CA ALA A 67 -2.42 0.92 12.24
C ALA A 67 -3.84 1.41 11.98
N ILE A 68 -4.56 0.85 11.00
CA ILE A 68 -5.91 1.32 10.65
C ILE A 68 -6.93 1.05 11.76
N ILE A 69 -6.71 0.01 12.57
CA ILE A 69 -7.62 -0.36 13.68
C ILE A 69 -7.54 0.69 14.81
N ASP A 70 -6.48 1.47 14.91
CA ASP A 70 -6.40 2.56 15.88
C ASP A 70 -7.29 3.75 15.49
N PHE A 71 -7.78 3.81 14.25
CA PHE A 71 -8.67 4.87 13.74
C PHE A 71 -10.17 4.49 13.76
N GLY A 72 -10.51 3.23 14.03
CA GLY A 72 -11.91 2.77 14.09
C GLY A 72 -12.06 1.29 13.77
N ARG A 73 -13.30 0.82 13.60
CA ARG A 73 -13.64 -0.55 13.22
C ARG A 73 -14.33 -0.56 11.85
N PRO A 74 -13.58 -0.69 10.75
CA PRO A 74 -14.18 -0.80 9.43
C PRO A 74 -15.00 -2.09 9.29
N ARG A 75 -16.05 -2.06 8.46
CA ARG A 75 -16.85 -3.24 8.09
C ARG A 75 -16.02 -4.26 7.33
N SER A 76 -15.16 -3.78 6.44
CA SER A 76 -14.24 -4.59 5.65
C SER A 76 -12.99 -3.78 5.33
N ILE A 77 -11.87 -4.49 5.18
CA ILE A 77 -10.63 -3.93 4.67
C ILE A 77 -10.24 -4.74 3.44
N GLN A 78 -10.03 -4.08 2.31
CA GLN A 78 -9.53 -4.66 1.08
C GLN A 78 -8.17 -4.07 0.73
N LEU A 79 -7.40 -4.76 -0.11
CA LEU A 79 -6.10 -4.32 -0.60
C LEU A 79 -6.09 -4.22 -2.13
N VAL A 80 -5.70 -3.05 -2.62
CA VAL A 80 -5.37 -2.79 -4.02
C VAL A 80 -3.88 -2.56 -4.14
N VAL A 81 -3.22 -3.25 -5.07
CA VAL A 81 -1.83 -2.98 -5.41
C VAL A 81 -1.61 -2.84 -6.90
N LEU A 82 -0.67 -1.98 -7.30
CA LEU A 82 -0.33 -1.85 -8.71
C LEU A 82 0.42 -3.10 -9.19
N ILE A 83 1.44 -3.55 -8.44
CA ILE A 83 2.24 -4.73 -8.77
C ILE A 83 2.20 -5.73 -7.62
N ASP A 84 1.96 -7.00 -7.94
CA ASP A 84 2.24 -8.12 -7.06
C ASP A 84 3.48 -8.85 -7.54
N ARG A 85 4.54 -8.87 -6.73
CA ARG A 85 5.82 -9.48 -7.09
C ARG A 85 6.10 -10.83 -6.42
N GLY A 86 5.14 -11.37 -5.67
CA GLY A 86 5.28 -12.64 -4.93
C GLY A 86 6.11 -12.54 -3.64
N HIS A 87 6.68 -13.69 -3.23
CA HIS A 87 7.56 -13.84 -2.05
C HIS A 87 6.92 -13.47 -0.70
N ARG A 88 5.69 -13.92 -0.48
CA ARG A 88 4.96 -13.67 0.76
C ARG A 88 5.65 -14.30 1.96
N GLU A 89 5.74 -13.52 3.03
CA GLU A 89 6.10 -13.99 4.38
C GLU A 89 4.89 -13.98 5.32
N PHE A 90 3.83 -13.25 4.94
CA PHE A 90 2.55 -13.20 5.64
C PHE A 90 1.45 -13.76 4.75
N PRO A 91 0.38 -14.37 5.31
CA PRO A 91 -0.76 -14.90 4.56
C PRO A 91 -1.68 -13.77 4.05
N ILE A 92 -1.11 -12.78 3.36
CA ILE A 92 -1.79 -11.59 2.84
C ILE A 92 -1.80 -11.65 1.32
N ARG A 93 -2.99 -11.44 0.76
CA ARG A 93 -3.22 -11.31 -0.69
C ARG A 93 -3.92 -9.99 -0.96
N ALA A 94 -3.65 -9.41 -2.11
CA ALA A 94 -4.43 -8.29 -2.60
C ALA A 94 -5.75 -8.79 -3.20
N ASP A 95 -6.82 -8.04 -2.96
CA ASP A 95 -8.11 -8.25 -3.61
C ASP A 95 -8.06 -7.80 -5.08
N TYR A 96 -7.27 -6.76 -5.35
CA TYR A 96 -7.10 -6.20 -6.68
C TYR A 96 -5.62 -6.01 -6.98
N VAL A 97 -5.17 -6.57 -8.11
CA VAL A 97 -3.79 -6.51 -8.57
C VAL A 97 -3.77 -5.92 -9.97
N GLY A 98 -3.01 -4.85 -10.18
CA GLY A 98 -2.80 -4.29 -11.52
C GLY A 98 -2.04 -5.28 -12.43
N LYS A 99 -0.88 -5.77 -11.96
CA LYS A 99 -0.11 -6.80 -12.66
C LYS A 99 0.61 -7.73 -11.69
N ASN A 100 0.51 -9.04 -11.95
CA ASN A 100 1.39 -10.04 -11.34
C ASN A 100 2.71 -10.08 -12.12
N LEU A 101 3.81 -9.89 -11.40
CA LEU A 101 5.16 -9.84 -11.97
C LEU A 101 6.09 -10.74 -11.15
N PRO A 102 6.20 -12.03 -11.50
CA PRO A 102 7.15 -12.92 -10.85
C PRO A 102 8.56 -12.34 -10.93
N THR A 103 9.25 -12.31 -9.79
CA THR A 103 10.62 -11.81 -9.68
C THR A 103 11.48 -12.81 -8.92
N SER A 104 12.79 -12.69 -9.03
CA SER A 104 13.76 -13.32 -8.13
C SER A 104 13.91 -12.51 -6.83
N ILE A 105 14.41 -13.15 -5.77
CA ILE A 105 14.69 -12.49 -4.48
C ILE A 105 15.76 -11.38 -4.64
N THR A 106 16.66 -11.56 -5.60
CA THR A 106 17.71 -10.61 -5.97
C THR A 106 17.20 -9.44 -6.80
N GLU A 107 15.98 -9.49 -7.31
CA GLU A 107 15.40 -8.37 -8.07
C GLU A 107 14.67 -7.39 -7.15
N SER A 108 14.50 -6.16 -7.60
CA SER A 108 13.58 -5.17 -7.04
C SER A 108 12.67 -4.60 -8.12
N VAL A 109 11.44 -4.26 -7.71
CA VAL A 109 10.47 -3.58 -8.54
C VAL A 109 10.46 -2.11 -8.14
N GLU A 110 10.73 -1.24 -9.10
CA GLU A 110 10.63 0.21 -8.94
C GLU A 110 9.39 0.71 -9.68
N VAL A 111 8.49 1.36 -8.93
CA VAL A 111 7.32 2.04 -9.50
C VAL A 111 7.60 3.54 -9.51
N LYS A 112 7.38 4.16 -10.67
CA LYS A 112 7.40 5.61 -10.87
C LYS A 112 6.03 6.05 -11.36
N LEU A 113 5.51 7.10 -10.73
CA LEU A 113 4.23 7.70 -11.09
C LEU A 113 4.46 9.12 -11.60
N LYS A 114 3.67 9.54 -12.58
CA LYS A 114 3.81 10.87 -13.19
C LYS A 114 3.71 12.00 -12.17
N GLU A 115 2.86 11.86 -11.16
CA GLU A 115 2.61 12.85 -10.12
C GLU A 115 3.80 13.03 -9.16
N THR A 116 4.63 12.00 -8.98
CA THR A 116 5.78 12.01 -8.04
C THR A 116 7.12 12.06 -8.74
N ASP A 117 7.24 11.43 -9.92
CA ASP A 117 8.50 11.16 -10.63
C ASP A 117 8.54 11.77 -12.04
N GLY A 118 7.44 12.36 -12.51
CA GLY A 118 7.33 12.97 -13.84
C GLY A 118 7.08 12.00 -14.99
N MET A 119 7.03 10.69 -14.73
CA MET A 119 6.66 9.66 -15.71
C MET A 119 6.03 8.43 -15.06
N ASP A 120 5.15 7.74 -15.78
CA ASP A 120 4.61 6.44 -15.37
C ASP A 120 5.52 5.33 -15.88
N ARG A 121 6.12 4.55 -14.98
CA ARG A 121 6.97 3.42 -15.34
C ARG A 121 7.06 2.39 -14.22
N VAL A 122 7.09 1.12 -14.60
CA VAL A 122 7.46 0.02 -13.70
C VAL A 122 8.72 -0.65 -14.26
N THR A 123 9.76 -0.75 -13.45
CA THR A 123 11.04 -1.35 -13.83
C THR A 123 11.39 -2.50 -12.87
N VAL A 124 11.91 -3.60 -13.41
CA VAL A 124 12.58 -4.65 -12.63
C VAL A 124 14.08 -4.42 -12.73
N VAL A 125 14.76 -4.35 -11.60
CA VAL A 125 16.22 -4.15 -11.52
C VAL A 125 16.84 -5.27 -10.70
N GLU A 126 18.03 -5.73 -11.08
CA GLU A 126 18.82 -6.66 -10.27
C GLU A 126 19.55 -5.88 -9.18
N LYS A 127 19.53 -6.40 -7.94
CA LYS A 127 20.42 -5.95 -6.88
C LYS A 127 21.82 -6.46 -7.21
N GLY A 128 22.71 -5.54 -7.56
CA GLY A 128 24.15 -5.81 -7.64
C GLY A 128 24.78 -6.07 -6.28
#